data_AF-A0A2M9ZR99-F1
#
_entry.id   AF-A0A2M9ZR99-F1
#
_cell.length_a   1.000
_cell.length_b   1.000
_cell.length_c   1.000
_cell.angle_alpha   90.00
_cell.angle_beta   90.00
_cell.angle_gamma   90.00
#
_symmetry.space_group_name_H-M   'P 1'
#
loop_
_entity.id
_entity.type
_entity.pdbx_description
1 polymer ?
#
loop_
_entity_poly.entity_id
_entity_poly.type
_entity_poly.pdbx_seq_one_letter_code
_entity_poly.pdbx_strand_id
1 'polypeptide(L)'
;MALFVLLIGVTVSCEEKPTKDMYGFTEEDPNVAFAGLLTFQTYTPNLTNKTISDPTSGLMWKICTQGQQFVQTGASTYTCTGQFSGPTGTSYGASQIQYCDKALPSCNTLSLPQVLTNLQTFPITGSSEAFVSCNTDTTGGFSDWRVAAFPELKALSASSRNAMFLKFPNTVEDFYWSSWANEQDAAGETARAVSFSRDRFGEDQSFKKTSRHYVRCVRNLP
;
A
#
# COMPACT_ATOMS: atom_id res chain seq x y z
N MET A 1 -23.23 -50.43 46.44
CA MET A 1 -22.88 -49.14 45.80
C MET A 1 -22.45 -49.47 44.38
N ALA A 2 -23.37 -49.33 43.44
CA ALA A 2 -23.15 -49.64 42.02
C ALA A 2 -22.60 -48.40 41.32
N LEU A 3 -21.65 -48.55 40.40
CA LEU A 3 -21.45 -47.54 39.36
C LEU A 3 -21.14 -48.21 38.03
N PHE A 4 -22.06 -47.97 37.10
CA PHE A 4 -22.19 -48.56 35.78
C PHE A 4 -21.11 -48.04 34.82
N VAL A 5 -20.58 -48.95 34.00
CA VAL A 5 -19.81 -48.64 32.78
C VAL A 5 -20.75 -48.83 31.60
N LEU A 6 -20.98 -47.80 30.76
CA LEU A 6 -21.10 -47.86 29.29
C LEU A 6 -21.53 -46.49 28.71
N LEU A 7 -20.78 -45.93 27.75
CA LEU A 7 -21.18 -45.77 26.34
C LEU A 7 -20.35 -44.71 25.61
N ILE A 8 -19.87 -45.15 24.45
CA ILE A 8 -19.18 -44.39 23.40
C ILE A 8 -20.21 -43.54 22.65
N GLY A 9 -19.87 -42.28 22.35
CA GLY A 9 -20.59 -41.45 21.39
C GLY A 9 -19.61 -40.55 20.66
N VAL A 10 -19.45 -40.78 19.35
CA VAL A 10 -18.63 -39.95 18.47
C VAL A 10 -19.54 -39.19 17.51
N THR A 11 -19.12 -37.98 17.20
CA THR A 11 -19.38 -37.15 16.01
C THR A 11 -20.50 -36.10 16.01
N VAL A 12 -20.00 -34.85 16.05
CA VAL A 12 -20.25 -33.70 15.15
C VAL A 12 -21.64 -33.05 15.14
N SER A 13 -21.66 -31.79 15.59
CA SER A 13 -22.27 -30.66 14.86
C SER A 13 -21.73 -29.33 15.43
N CYS A 14 -20.54 -28.93 14.99
CA CYS A 14 -20.24 -27.50 14.92
C CYS A 14 -20.97 -26.99 13.67
N GLU A 15 -22.14 -26.39 13.84
CA GLU A 15 -22.70 -25.50 12.80
C GLU A 15 -21.81 -24.26 12.77
N GLU A 16 -20.81 -24.27 11.89
CA GLU A 16 -20.15 -23.05 11.46
C GLU A 16 -21.13 -22.26 10.60
N LYS A 17 -21.57 -21.11 11.11
CA LYS A 17 -22.37 -20.18 10.30
C LYS A 17 -21.53 -19.75 9.11
N PRO A 18 -22.04 -19.80 7.87
CA PRO A 18 -21.33 -19.28 6.72
C PRO A 18 -21.13 -17.78 6.92
N THR A 19 -19.90 -17.33 7.16
CA THR A 19 -19.58 -15.90 7.08
C THR A 19 -19.71 -15.51 5.61
N LYS A 20 -20.60 -14.55 5.38
CA LYS A 20 -20.89 -14.02 4.05
C LYS A 20 -19.71 -13.15 3.62
N ASP A 21 -18.79 -13.73 2.87
CA ASP A 21 -17.71 -12.98 2.24
C ASP A 21 -18.27 -12.10 1.13
N MET A 22 -18.13 -10.79 1.31
CA MET A 22 -18.61 -9.75 0.38
C MET A 22 -17.74 -9.64 -0.90
N TYR A 23 -16.67 -10.42 -1.01
CA TYR A 23 -15.88 -10.56 -2.22
C TYR A 23 -15.55 -12.03 -2.42
N GLY A 24 -16.40 -12.72 -3.17
CA GLY A 24 -16.34 -14.16 -3.39
C GLY A 24 -15.04 -14.62 -4.05
N PHE A 25 -14.06 -14.97 -3.22
CA PHE A 25 -12.95 -15.83 -3.61
C PHE A 25 -12.96 -17.03 -2.67
N THR A 26 -13.56 -18.11 -3.15
CA THR A 26 -13.53 -19.42 -2.50
C THR A 26 -12.12 -20.01 -2.56
N GLU A 27 -11.78 -20.76 -1.52
CA GLU A 27 -10.45 -21.33 -1.30
C GLU A 27 -9.96 -22.23 -2.45
N GLU A 28 -8.72 -21.92 -2.86
CA GLU A 28 -7.67 -22.79 -3.40
C GLU A 28 -8.07 -23.95 -4.32
N ASP A 29 -8.33 -23.64 -5.60
CA ASP A 29 -8.13 -24.58 -6.70
C ASP A 29 -6.83 -24.20 -7.44
N PRO A 30 -5.86 -25.12 -7.63
CA PRO A 30 -4.62 -24.83 -8.37
C PRO A 30 -4.88 -24.31 -9.79
N ASN A 31 -6.02 -24.62 -10.39
CA ASN A 31 -6.41 -24.06 -11.69
C ASN A 31 -6.80 -22.57 -11.59
N VAL A 32 -7.30 -22.11 -10.44
CA VAL A 32 -7.54 -20.69 -10.14
C VAL A 32 -6.21 -19.97 -9.86
N ALA A 33 -5.20 -20.67 -9.34
CA ALA A 33 -3.85 -20.14 -9.24
C ALA A 33 -3.20 -19.91 -10.63
N PHE A 34 -3.46 -20.78 -11.61
CA PHE A 34 -3.00 -20.60 -13.00
C PHE A 34 -3.83 -19.58 -13.80
N ALA A 35 -5.15 -19.52 -13.60
CA ALA A 35 -6.00 -18.46 -14.17
C ALA A 35 -5.70 -17.08 -13.55
N GLY A 36 -5.32 -17.05 -12.26
CA GLY A 36 -4.71 -15.90 -11.61
C GLY A 36 -3.39 -15.53 -12.29
N LEU A 37 -2.50 -16.49 -12.52
CA LEU A 37 -1.19 -16.23 -13.14
C LEU A 37 -1.28 -15.55 -14.53
N LEU A 38 -2.34 -15.81 -15.30
CA LEU A 38 -2.56 -15.21 -16.62
C LEU A 38 -3.29 -13.84 -16.57
N THR A 39 -3.93 -13.50 -15.45
CA THR A 39 -4.63 -12.21 -15.27
C THR A 39 -3.80 -11.16 -14.53
N PHE A 40 -2.64 -11.51 -13.96
CA PHE A 40 -1.77 -10.60 -13.20
C PHE A 40 -0.56 -10.02 -13.97
N GLN A 41 -0.50 -10.23 -15.29
CA GLN A 41 0.59 -9.78 -16.20
C GLN A 41 0.39 -8.35 -16.76
N THR A 42 -0.40 -7.49 -16.11
CA THR A 42 -0.66 -6.15 -16.66
C THR A 42 0.36 -5.10 -16.22
N TYR A 43 1.18 -5.37 -15.20
CA TYR A 43 2.22 -4.44 -14.76
C TYR A 43 3.37 -4.41 -15.77
N THR A 44 3.44 -3.34 -16.56
CA THR A 44 4.43 -3.17 -17.62
C THR A 44 5.46 -2.11 -17.21
N PRO A 45 6.69 -2.49 -16.85
CA PRO A 45 7.73 -1.54 -16.48
C PRO A 45 8.22 -0.76 -17.70
N ASN A 46 8.36 0.55 -17.55
CA ASN A 46 9.06 1.43 -18.49
C ASN A 46 10.32 1.96 -17.78
N LEU A 47 11.48 1.38 -18.12
CA LEU A 47 12.75 1.70 -17.46
C LEU A 47 13.26 3.11 -17.82
N THR A 48 12.92 3.60 -19.02
CA THR A 48 13.25 4.96 -19.46
C THR A 48 12.55 6.00 -18.58
N ASN A 49 11.25 5.79 -18.33
CA ASN A 49 10.44 6.70 -17.52
C ASN A 49 10.48 6.37 -16.03
N LYS A 50 11.05 5.22 -15.65
CA LYS A 50 11.20 4.74 -14.26
C LYS A 50 9.84 4.47 -13.59
N THR A 51 8.87 4.02 -14.39
CA THR A 51 7.48 3.80 -13.99
C THR A 51 7.02 2.38 -14.31
N ILE A 52 5.90 1.98 -13.73
CA ILE A 52 5.17 0.76 -14.10
C ILE A 52 3.74 1.12 -14.39
N SER A 53 3.27 0.77 -15.58
CA SER A 53 1.86 0.90 -15.97
C SER A 53 1.08 -0.32 -15.49
N ASP A 54 -0.09 -0.09 -14.89
CA ASP A 54 -1.12 -1.10 -14.58
C ASP A 54 -2.41 -0.76 -15.36
N PRO A 55 -2.54 -1.26 -16.61
CA PRO A 55 -3.74 -1.08 -17.42
C PRO A 55 -5.02 -1.60 -16.80
N THR A 56 -4.95 -2.57 -15.87
CA THR A 56 -6.16 -3.11 -15.22
C THR A 56 -6.82 -2.06 -14.33
N SER A 57 -6.01 -1.32 -13.57
CA SER A 57 -6.50 -0.25 -12.69
C SER A 57 -6.52 1.12 -13.36
N GLY A 58 -5.94 1.26 -14.56
CA GLY A 58 -5.78 2.56 -15.20
C GLY A 58 -4.71 3.43 -14.54
N LEU A 59 -3.77 2.83 -13.81
CA LEU A 59 -2.78 3.54 -12.99
C LEU A 59 -1.37 3.38 -13.53
N MET A 60 -0.52 4.36 -13.25
CA MET A 60 0.92 4.27 -13.43
C MET A 60 1.61 4.60 -12.12
N TRP A 61 2.52 3.72 -11.71
CA TRP A 61 3.23 3.78 -10.45
C TRP A 61 4.67 4.21 -10.65
N LYS A 62 5.24 4.92 -9.68
CA LYS A 62 6.69 5.02 -9.56
C LYS A 62 7.27 3.67 -9.14
N ILE A 63 8.37 3.27 -9.80
CA ILE A 63 9.09 2.02 -9.45
C ILE A 63 9.69 2.08 -8.05
N CYS A 64 10.28 3.22 -7.67
CA CYS A 64 10.94 3.37 -6.38
C CYS A 64 10.09 4.15 -5.38
N THR A 65 10.23 3.78 -4.09
CA THR A 65 9.63 4.52 -2.97
C THR A 65 10.18 5.95 -2.94
N GLN A 66 9.42 6.90 -2.43
CA GLN A 66 9.90 8.28 -2.26
C GLN A 66 11.23 8.32 -1.48
N GLY A 67 12.17 9.14 -1.96
CA GLY A 67 13.55 9.23 -1.49
C GLY A 67 14.55 8.27 -2.16
N GLN A 68 14.09 7.16 -2.76
CA GLN A 68 14.96 6.23 -3.46
C GLN A 68 15.27 6.68 -4.89
N GLN A 69 16.42 6.25 -5.40
CA GLN A 69 16.83 6.45 -6.78
C GLN A 69 16.70 5.15 -7.58
N PHE A 70 16.12 5.25 -8.78
CA PHE A 70 16.06 4.14 -9.72
C PHE A 70 17.44 3.91 -10.35
N VAL A 71 17.91 2.67 -10.31
CA VAL A 71 19.14 2.23 -10.95
C VAL A 71 18.83 1.08 -11.89
N GLN A 72 19.14 1.27 -13.17
CA GLN A 72 19.07 0.20 -14.16
C GLN A 72 20.37 -0.63 -14.08
N THR A 73 20.23 -1.94 -13.87
CA THR A 73 21.36 -2.87 -13.71
C THR A 73 21.61 -3.72 -14.95
N GLY A 74 20.72 -3.66 -15.93
CA GLY A 74 20.80 -4.42 -17.18
C GLY A 74 19.71 -4.01 -18.16
N ALA A 75 19.54 -4.76 -19.25
CA ALA A 75 18.59 -4.41 -20.31
C ALA A 75 17.12 -4.37 -19.82
N SER A 76 16.76 -5.29 -18.92
CA SER A 76 15.41 -5.42 -18.34
C SER A 76 15.41 -5.48 -16.80
N THR A 77 16.58 -5.32 -16.18
CA THR A 77 16.75 -5.44 -14.73
C THR A 77 17.01 -4.08 -14.09
N TYR A 78 16.40 -3.87 -12.93
CA TYR A 78 16.44 -2.60 -12.21
C TYR A 78 16.34 -2.83 -10.70
N THR A 79 16.76 -1.82 -9.94
CA THR A 79 16.75 -1.81 -8.47
C THR A 79 16.50 -0.38 -7.99
N CYS A 80 16.18 -0.22 -6.71
CA CYS A 80 16.05 1.08 -6.07
C CYS A 80 17.08 1.19 -4.94
N THR A 81 17.89 2.25 -4.96
CA THR A 81 18.98 2.46 -4.01
C THR A 81 18.91 3.84 -3.38
N GLY A 82 19.68 4.02 -2.31
CA GLY A 82 19.88 5.35 -1.73
C GLY A 82 20.96 6.12 -2.47
N GLN A 83 20.93 7.44 -2.31
CA GLN A 83 21.91 8.37 -2.90
C GLN A 83 23.35 8.14 -2.39
N PHE A 84 23.53 7.42 -1.28
CA PHE A 84 24.84 7.09 -0.72
C PHE A 84 25.01 5.58 -0.52
N SER A 85 26.08 5.03 -1.10
CA SER A 85 26.66 3.71 -0.81
C SER A 85 27.43 3.72 0.52
N GLY A 86 26.76 4.12 1.61
CA GLY A 86 27.22 3.91 2.99
C GLY A 86 26.71 2.58 3.55
N PRO A 87 27.21 2.11 4.71
CA PRO A 87 26.82 0.83 5.26
C PRO A 87 25.31 0.80 5.55
N THR A 88 24.60 0.06 4.69
CA THR A 88 23.24 -0.48 4.82
C THR A 88 22.39 0.09 5.96
N GLY A 89 21.68 1.18 5.68
CA GLY A 89 20.35 1.34 6.26
C GLY A 89 19.38 0.38 5.57
N THR A 90 18.48 -0.26 6.30
CA THR A 90 17.41 -1.13 5.76
C THR A 90 16.40 -0.39 4.86
N SER A 91 16.48 0.95 4.81
CA SER A 91 15.58 1.79 4.02
C SER A 91 15.99 1.93 2.55
N TYR A 92 17.18 1.48 2.13
CA TYR A 92 17.69 1.68 0.77
C TYR A 92 17.57 3.15 0.28
N GLY A 93 17.72 4.11 1.20
CA GLY A 93 17.57 5.54 0.95
C GLY A 93 16.13 6.05 0.78
N ALA A 94 15.12 5.21 1.00
CA ALA A 94 13.74 5.68 1.11
C ALA A 94 13.61 6.66 2.28
N SER A 95 12.82 7.71 2.07
CA SER A 95 12.53 8.72 3.08
C SER A 95 11.20 8.42 3.75
N GLN A 96 11.17 8.46 5.08
CA GLN A 96 9.92 8.46 5.82
C GLN A 96 9.33 9.87 5.82
N ILE A 97 8.06 9.97 5.50
CA ILE A 97 7.35 11.21 5.21
C ILE A 97 6.15 11.31 6.14
N GLN A 98 5.91 12.52 6.64
CA GLN A 98 4.77 12.79 7.51
C GLN A 98 3.48 12.95 6.69
N TYR A 99 2.37 12.38 7.18
CA TYR A 99 1.08 12.56 6.51
C TYR A 99 0.59 14.01 6.63
N CYS A 100 0.67 14.59 7.84
CA CYS A 100 0.30 15.98 8.11
C CYS A 100 1.17 16.53 9.25
N ASP A 101 1.47 17.83 9.21
CA ASP A 101 2.22 18.54 10.24
C ASP A 101 1.54 18.52 11.62
N LYS A 102 0.22 18.32 11.64
CA LYS A 102 -0.60 18.31 12.87
C LYS A 102 -1.43 17.03 12.95
N ALA A 103 -1.68 16.59 14.18
CA ALA A 103 -2.65 15.54 14.49
C ALA A 103 -4.07 16.12 14.48
N LEU A 104 -4.47 16.71 13.35
CA LEU A 104 -5.77 17.35 13.14
C LEU A 104 -6.22 17.08 11.69
N PRO A 105 -7.49 17.33 11.34
CA PRO A 105 -7.98 17.22 9.96
C PRO A 105 -7.50 18.38 9.05
N SER A 106 -6.29 18.91 9.26
CA SER A 106 -5.78 20.11 8.61
C SER A 106 -5.12 19.88 7.25
N CYS A 107 -4.90 18.62 6.87
CA CYS A 107 -4.28 18.25 5.60
C CYS A 107 -5.12 17.29 4.75
N ASN A 108 -6.41 17.14 5.03
CA ASN A 108 -7.32 16.29 4.25
C ASN A 108 -8.69 16.94 4.14
N THR A 109 -9.46 16.52 3.13
CA THR A 109 -10.86 16.93 2.98
C THR A 109 -11.68 16.45 4.18
N LEU A 110 -12.72 17.21 4.52
CA LEU A 110 -13.68 16.83 5.56
C LEU A 110 -14.82 15.95 5.01
N SER A 111 -15.06 15.98 3.69
CA SER A 111 -16.01 15.10 3.00
C SER A 111 -15.46 13.67 2.91
N LEU A 112 -16.36 12.68 2.83
CA LEU A 112 -16.01 11.29 2.60
C LEU A 112 -15.80 11.00 1.09
N PRO A 113 -14.78 10.21 0.71
CA PRO A 113 -13.66 9.80 1.56
C PRO A 113 -12.80 11.00 1.95
N GLN A 114 -12.24 10.99 3.17
CA GLN A 114 -11.34 12.04 3.63
C GLN A 114 -9.97 11.88 2.97
N VAL A 115 -9.67 12.69 1.95
CA VAL A 115 -8.49 12.54 1.11
C VAL A 115 -7.47 13.65 1.39
N LEU A 116 -6.20 13.29 1.38
CA LEU A 116 -5.06 14.16 1.55
C LEU A 116 -5.04 15.30 0.53
N THR A 117 -4.76 16.51 0.99
CA THR A 117 -4.73 17.74 0.19
C THR A 117 -3.52 18.60 0.55
N ASN A 118 -3.13 19.50 -0.36
CA ASN A 118 -2.03 20.44 -0.11
C ASN A 118 -2.30 21.34 1.10
N LEU A 119 -3.49 21.96 1.13
CA LEU A 119 -3.89 22.96 2.10
C LEU A 119 -5.40 22.88 2.34
N GLN A 120 -5.81 22.75 3.60
CA GLN A 120 -7.18 23.10 3.98
C GLN A 120 -7.24 24.61 4.22
N THR A 121 -8.18 25.28 3.55
CA THR A 121 -8.42 26.71 3.73
C THR A 121 -9.59 26.88 4.70
N PHE A 122 -9.27 27.25 5.94
CA PHE A 122 -10.18 27.66 7.01
C PHE A 122 -10.91 26.52 7.77
N PRO A 123 -11.02 26.55 9.13
CA PRO A 123 -10.29 27.37 10.09
C PRO A 123 -8.94 26.75 10.53
N ILE A 124 -8.56 25.56 10.05
CA ILE A 124 -7.33 24.85 10.47
C ILE A 124 -6.37 24.74 9.29
N THR A 125 -5.28 25.49 9.34
CA THR A 125 -4.19 25.38 8.36
C THR A 125 -3.23 24.26 8.75
N GLY A 126 -2.95 23.37 7.81
CA GLY A 126 -1.92 22.33 7.91
C GLY A 126 -1.27 22.09 6.56
N SER A 127 -0.11 21.46 6.59
CA SER A 127 0.66 21.09 5.40
C SER A 127 1.01 19.61 5.42
N SER A 128 0.95 18.96 4.26
CA SER A 128 1.29 17.55 4.12
C SER A 128 2.60 17.37 3.35
N GLU A 129 3.62 16.83 4.01
CA GLU A 129 4.84 16.40 3.33
C GLU A 129 4.52 15.29 2.32
N ALA A 130 3.63 14.35 2.65
CA ALA A 130 3.22 13.27 1.75
C ALA A 130 2.59 13.80 0.46
N PHE A 131 1.68 14.78 0.57
CA PHE A 131 1.09 15.44 -0.58
C PHE A 131 2.17 16.11 -1.44
N VAL A 132 2.99 16.97 -0.83
CA VAL A 132 4.03 17.73 -1.53
C VAL A 132 5.03 16.79 -2.19
N SER A 133 5.40 15.68 -1.54
CA SER A 133 6.38 14.72 -2.06
C SER A 133 5.98 14.09 -3.38
N CYS A 134 4.68 13.80 -3.57
CA CYS A 134 4.18 13.30 -4.84
C CYS A 134 3.86 14.43 -5.80
N ASN A 135 3.20 15.50 -5.35
CA ASN A 135 2.75 16.58 -6.23
C ASN A 135 3.90 17.36 -6.89
N THR A 136 5.09 17.35 -6.30
CA THR A 136 6.29 17.99 -6.87
C THR A 136 7.20 17.02 -7.63
N ASP A 137 6.81 15.74 -7.68
CA ASP A 137 7.59 14.73 -8.37
C ASP A 137 7.51 14.91 -9.89
N THR A 138 8.63 14.69 -10.58
CA THR A 138 8.73 14.81 -12.05
C THR A 138 9.19 13.53 -12.73
N THR A 139 9.04 12.37 -12.07
CA THR A 139 9.50 11.08 -12.59
C THR A 139 8.86 10.80 -13.96
N GLY A 140 9.69 10.41 -14.94
CA GLY A 140 9.24 10.15 -16.31
C GLY A 140 8.79 11.39 -17.08
N GLY A 141 9.06 12.61 -16.58
CA GLY A 141 8.62 13.86 -17.21
C GLY A 141 7.18 14.26 -16.86
N PHE A 142 6.57 13.59 -15.88
CA PHE A 142 5.17 13.76 -15.49
C PHE A 142 5.02 14.61 -14.23
N SER A 143 4.01 15.48 -14.15
CA SER A 143 3.83 16.44 -13.03
C SER A 143 2.52 16.27 -12.24
N ASP A 144 1.76 15.22 -12.51
CA ASP A 144 0.44 14.90 -11.94
C ASP A 144 0.49 13.66 -11.03
N TRP A 145 1.65 13.44 -10.41
CA TRP A 145 1.85 12.41 -9.40
C TRP A 145 1.09 12.75 -8.11
N ARG A 146 0.48 11.75 -7.51
CA ARG A 146 -0.25 11.84 -6.25
C ARG A 146 0.08 10.68 -5.31
N VAL A 147 -0.22 10.85 -4.03
CA VAL A 147 -0.22 9.73 -3.09
C VAL A 147 -1.34 8.76 -3.50
N ALA A 148 -1.05 7.46 -3.49
CA ALA A 148 -2.04 6.44 -3.84
C ALA A 148 -3.24 6.46 -2.88
N ALA A 149 -4.44 6.32 -3.43
CA ALA A 149 -5.63 6.10 -2.63
C ALA A 149 -5.53 4.77 -1.89
N PHE A 150 -6.23 4.67 -0.76
CA PHE A 150 -6.19 3.46 0.07
C PHE A 150 -6.46 2.15 -0.70
N PRO A 151 -7.54 2.02 -1.50
CA PRO A 151 -7.78 0.79 -2.26
C PRO A 151 -6.70 0.52 -3.33
N GLU A 152 -6.13 1.56 -3.93
CA GLU A 152 -5.06 1.41 -4.93
C GLU A 152 -3.79 0.86 -4.29
N LEU A 153 -3.41 1.39 -3.12
CA LEU A 153 -2.24 0.93 -2.38
C LEU A 153 -2.43 -0.50 -1.86
N LYS A 154 -3.62 -0.82 -1.32
CA LYS A 154 -4.00 -2.16 -0.87
C LYS A 154 -4.00 -3.17 -2.02
N ALA A 155 -4.36 -2.76 -3.24
CA ALA A 155 -4.33 -3.64 -4.41
C ALA A 155 -2.91 -4.13 -4.74
N LEU A 156 -1.84 -3.40 -4.37
CA LEU A 156 -0.47 -3.88 -4.55
C LEU A 156 -0.15 -5.14 -3.74
N SER A 157 -0.89 -5.38 -2.65
CA SER A 157 -0.77 -6.60 -1.84
C SER A 157 -1.78 -7.69 -2.19
N ALA A 158 -2.56 -7.53 -3.27
CA ALA A 158 -3.52 -8.57 -3.71
C ALA A 158 -2.81 -9.82 -4.24
N SER A 159 -1.59 -9.68 -4.75
CA SER A 159 -0.72 -10.79 -5.13
C SER A 159 0.27 -11.15 -4.01
N SER A 160 1.01 -12.25 -4.17
CA SER A 160 2.07 -12.59 -3.21
C SER A 160 3.11 -11.47 -3.07
N ARG A 161 3.69 -11.35 -1.88
CA ARG A 161 4.78 -10.41 -1.59
C ARG A 161 5.94 -10.50 -2.57
N ASN A 162 6.32 -11.72 -2.96
CA ASN A 162 7.38 -11.94 -3.93
C ASN A 162 7.01 -11.38 -5.31
N ALA A 163 5.76 -11.56 -5.75
CA ALA A 163 5.27 -11.00 -7.01
C ALA A 163 5.26 -9.46 -6.98
N MET A 164 4.93 -8.85 -5.85
CA MET A 164 5.00 -7.40 -5.65
C MET A 164 6.45 -6.90 -5.74
N PHE A 165 7.41 -7.57 -5.10
CA PHE A 165 8.82 -7.17 -5.10
C PHE A 165 9.54 -7.35 -6.43
N LEU A 166 9.07 -8.25 -7.29
CA LEU A 166 9.56 -8.32 -8.68
C LEU A 166 9.26 -7.04 -9.47
N LYS A 167 8.19 -6.33 -9.11
CA LYS A 167 7.75 -5.08 -9.75
C LYS A 167 8.31 -3.87 -9.00
N PHE A 168 8.34 -3.93 -7.67
CA PHE A 168 8.76 -2.83 -6.80
C PHE A 168 9.98 -3.28 -5.97
N PRO A 169 11.17 -3.40 -6.59
CA PRO A 169 12.35 -3.89 -5.90
C PRO A 169 12.77 -2.92 -4.79
N ASN A 170 13.37 -3.48 -3.74
CA ASN A 170 13.83 -2.71 -2.57
C ASN A 170 12.72 -1.86 -1.92
N THR A 171 11.46 -2.29 -2.05
CA THR A 171 10.36 -1.78 -1.21
C THR A 171 10.73 -2.04 0.25
N VAL A 172 10.84 -0.97 1.03
CA VAL A 172 11.16 -1.07 2.46
C VAL A 172 10.03 -1.81 3.17
N GLU A 173 10.40 -2.75 4.04
CA GLU A 173 9.46 -3.56 4.83
C GLU A 173 8.88 -2.76 6.00
N ASP A 174 7.86 -1.96 5.73
CA ASP A 174 7.18 -1.11 6.72
C ASP A 174 5.80 -0.68 6.17
N PHE A 175 5.14 0.22 6.87
CA PHE A 175 3.90 0.86 6.45
C PHE A 175 4.13 1.96 5.42
N TYR A 176 3.17 2.07 4.51
CA TYR A 176 3.12 3.08 3.47
C TYR A 176 1.82 3.87 3.62
N TRP A 177 1.94 5.19 3.66
CA TRP A 177 0.77 6.06 3.69
C TRP A 177 -0.06 5.92 2.42
N SER A 178 -1.37 5.77 2.61
CA SER A 178 -2.33 6.09 1.56
C SER A 178 -2.69 7.58 1.62
N SER A 179 -3.42 8.07 0.62
CA SER A 179 -3.98 9.42 0.65
C SER A 179 -5.20 9.53 1.58
N TRP A 180 -5.72 8.44 2.15
CA TRP A 180 -6.94 8.50 2.95
C TRP A 180 -6.62 8.71 4.43
N ALA A 181 -7.29 9.70 5.03
CA ALA A 181 -7.37 9.81 6.48
C ALA A 181 -8.26 8.67 7.04
N ASN A 182 -8.19 8.46 8.36
CA ASN A 182 -9.06 7.50 9.03
C ASN A 182 -10.41 8.17 9.32
N GLU A 183 -11.42 7.88 8.50
CA GLU A 183 -12.76 8.45 8.64
C GLU A 183 -13.51 7.98 9.89
N GLN A 184 -13.10 6.86 10.49
CA GLN A 184 -13.65 6.35 11.76
C GLN A 184 -13.09 7.08 12.99
N ASP A 185 -12.03 7.89 12.82
CA ASP A 185 -11.44 8.68 13.89
C ASP A 185 -12.08 10.06 13.98
N ALA A 186 -13.02 10.22 14.92
CA ALA A 186 -13.75 11.46 15.13
C ALA A 186 -12.84 12.65 15.48
N ALA A 187 -11.67 12.41 16.09
CA ALA A 187 -10.71 13.47 16.39
C ALA A 187 -9.91 13.88 15.13
N GLY A 188 -9.92 13.05 14.09
CA GLY A 188 -9.20 13.32 12.84
C GLY A 188 -7.68 13.30 13.00
N GLU A 189 -7.16 12.58 14.01
CA GLU A 189 -5.73 12.51 14.31
C GLU A 189 -4.99 11.48 13.47
N THR A 190 -5.70 10.51 12.88
CA THR A 190 -5.10 9.33 12.24
C THR A 190 -5.37 9.25 10.73
N ALA A 191 -4.48 8.55 10.02
CA ALA A 191 -4.56 8.25 8.60
C ALA A 191 -4.26 6.78 8.31
N ARG A 192 -4.71 6.29 7.15
CA ARG A 192 -4.61 4.87 6.80
C ARG A 192 -3.30 4.57 6.07
N ALA A 193 -2.64 3.51 6.51
CA ALA A 193 -1.43 2.98 5.89
C ALA A 193 -1.61 1.48 5.57
N VAL A 194 -0.82 0.97 4.62
CA VAL A 194 -0.76 -0.44 4.25
C VAL A 194 0.65 -0.95 4.52
N SER A 195 0.79 -2.11 5.16
CA SER A 195 2.08 -2.73 5.43
C SER A 195 2.57 -3.54 4.22
N PHE A 196 3.86 -3.38 3.91
CA PHE A 196 4.59 -4.29 3.03
C PHE A 196 5.68 -5.08 3.77
N SER A 197 5.59 -5.14 5.11
CA SER A 197 6.47 -5.97 5.93
C SER A 197 6.23 -7.46 5.68
N ARG A 198 7.24 -8.29 5.97
CA ARG A 198 7.14 -9.74 5.78
C ARG A 198 6.03 -10.40 6.62
N ASP A 199 5.88 -9.97 7.87
CA ASP A 199 4.97 -10.54 8.87
C ASP A 199 3.52 -10.07 8.73
N ARG A 200 3.30 -8.92 8.09
CA ARG A 200 1.99 -8.24 8.02
C ARG A 200 1.68 -7.76 6.60
N PHE A 201 2.11 -8.53 5.60
CA PHE A 201 2.03 -8.11 4.20
C PHE A 201 0.57 -7.88 3.79
N GLY A 202 0.27 -6.64 3.38
CA GLY A 202 -1.05 -6.23 2.96
C GLY A 202 -1.99 -5.86 4.11
N GLU A 203 -1.62 -5.99 5.38
CA GLU A 203 -2.44 -5.49 6.48
C GLU A 203 -2.57 -3.97 6.41
N ASP A 204 -3.72 -3.43 6.81
CA ASP A 204 -3.90 -1.99 6.99
C ASP A 204 -3.98 -1.59 8.45
N GLN A 205 -3.44 -0.40 8.74
CA GLN A 205 -3.44 0.15 10.09
C GLN A 205 -3.61 1.67 10.02
N SER A 206 -4.25 2.23 11.03
CA SER A 206 -4.34 3.68 11.23
C SER A 206 -3.23 4.17 12.15
N PHE A 207 -2.49 5.17 11.72
CA PHE A 207 -1.44 5.81 12.51
C PHE A 207 -1.71 7.30 12.66
N LYS A 208 -1.16 7.90 13.73
CA LYS A 208 -1.19 9.36 13.91
C LYS A 208 -0.62 10.04 12.67
N LYS A 209 -1.29 11.09 12.19
CA LYS A 209 -0.89 11.83 10.98
C LYS A 209 0.50 12.44 11.09
N THR A 210 0.95 12.69 12.33
CA THR A 210 2.29 13.20 12.63
C THR A 210 3.38 12.13 12.63
N SER A 211 3.03 10.84 12.56
CA SER A 211 3.99 9.76 12.36
C SER A 211 4.62 9.82 10.97
N ARG A 212 5.77 9.17 10.81
CA ARG A 212 6.49 9.13 9.53
C ARG A 212 6.48 7.71 8.98
N HIS A 213 5.98 7.56 7.75
CA HIS A 213 5.91 6.29 7.02
C HIS A 213 6.30 6.52 5.56
N TYR A 214 6.43 5.47 4.76
CA TYR A 214 6.87 5.59 3.38
C TYR A 214 5.71 6.00 2.45
N VAL A 215 6.05 6.50 1.26
CA VAL A 215 5.07 6.89 0.24
C VAL A 215 5.52 6.33 -1.10
N ARG A 216 4.56 5.75 -1.83
CA ARG A 216 4.72 5.39 -3.24
C ARG A 216 3.70 6.19 -4.05
N CYS A 217 4.20 7.00 -4.97
CA CYS A 217 3.34 7.84 -5.80
C CYS A 217 2.79 7.08 -6.98
N VAL A 218 1.59 7.48 -7.37
CA VAL A 218 0.83 6.96 -8.49
C VAL A 218 0.26 8.13 -9.28
N ARG A 219 -0.08 7.89 -10.53
CA ARG A 219 -0.86 8.78 -11.39
C ARG A 219 -1.84 7.93 -12.21
N ASN A 220 -2.76 8.59 -12.89
CA ASN A 220 -3.59 7.89 -13.87
C ASN A 220 -2.78 7.64 -15.16
N LEU A 221 -3.09 6.55 -15.85
CA LEU A 221 -2.60 6.33 -17.22
C LEU A 221 -3.16 7.40 -18.16
N PRO A 222 -2.39 7.82 -19.19
CA PRO A 222 -2.90 8.67 -20.26
C PRO A 222 -4.06 8.05 -21.02
#